data_AF-A0AA43GR80-F1
#
_entry.id   AF-A0AA43GR80-F1
#
_cell.length_a   1.000
_cell.length_b   1.000
_cell.length_c   1.000
_cell.angle_alpha   90.00
_cell.angle_beta   90.00
_cell.angle_gamma   90.00
#
_symmetry.space_group_name_H-M   'P 1'
#
loop_
_entity.id
_entity.type
_entity.pdbx_description
1 polymer ?
#
loop_
_entity_poly.entity_id
_entity_poly.type
_entity_poly.pdbx_seq_one_letter_code
_entity_poly.pdbx_strand_id
1 'polypeptide(L)' 'MQLKRWESPRREGRNDKGRGGAARKRQLKKQRQMLRQKLKQANQPNNNKYFQGEDKKSSLFF' A
#
# COMPACT_ATOMS: atom_id res chain seq x y z
N MET A 1 22.44 -4.31 11.22
CA MET A 1 22.71 -5.14 10.02
C MET A 1 23.88 -4.54 9.28
N GLN A 2 24.95 -5.31 9.03
CA GLN A 2 26.09 -4.84 8.24
C GLN A 2 25.86 -5.16 6.76
N LEU A 3 26.13 -4.20 5.87
CA LEU A 3 26.03 -4.38 4.41
C LEU A 3 27.16 -5.27 3.89
N LYS A 4 26.90 -6.05 2.83
CA LYS A 4 27.95 -6.87 2.19
C LYS A 4 29.00 -5.97 1.52
N ARG A 5 30.25 -6.43 1.41
CA ARG A 5 31.37 -5.64 0.84
C ARG A 5 31.15 -5.14 -0.59
N TRP A 6 30.35 -5.83 -1.39
CA TRP A 6 29.97 -5.42 -2.75
C TRP A 6 28.67 -4.61 -2.80
N GLU A 7 28.05 -4.41 -1.65
CA GLU A 7 26.88 -3.57 -1.47
C GLU A 7 27.38 -2.16 -1.12
N SER A 8 27.51 -1.29 -2.13
CA SER A 8 27.71 0.15 -1.90
C SER A 8 26.64 0.63 -0.92
N PRO A 9 26.97 1.40 0.15
CA PRO A 9 26.02 1.87 1.15
C PRO A 9 24.77 2.38 0.46
N ARG A 10 23.70 1.60 0.48
CA ARG A 10 22.52 1.88 -0.33
C ARG A 10 21.88 3.10 0.30
N ARG A 11 22.08 4.28 -0.30
CA ARG A 11 21.39 5.49 0.11
C ARG A 11 19.90 5.21 0.17
N GLU A 12 19.28 5.58 1.29
CA GLU A 12 17.83 5.55 1.44
C GLU A 12 17.20 6.38 0.31
N GLY A 13 16.09 5.89 -0.26
CA GLY A 13 15.36 6.60 -1.33
C GLY A 13 15.73 6.26 -2.78
N ARG A 14 16.67 5.34 -3.06
CA ARG A 14 16.91 4.82 -4.44
C ARG A 14 15.64 4.24 -5.08
N ASN A 15 14.76 3.69 -4.25
CA ASN A 15 13.53 3.04 -4.70
C ASN A 15 12.41 4.04 -5.02
N ASP A 16 12.51 5.31 -4.63
CA ASP A 16 11.40 6.28 -4.73
C ASP A 16 11.14 6.79 -6.14
N LYS A 17 12.14 6.71 -7.02
CA LYS A 17 12.10 7.14 -8.43
C LYS A 17 11.91 5.98 -9.42
N GLY A 18 11.78 4.74 -8.94
CA GLY A 18 11.60 3.54 -9.78
C GLY A 18 10.19 2.96 -9.74
N ARG A 19 9.97 1.89 -10.52
CA ARG A 19 8.70 1.15 -10.57
C ARG A 19 8.23 0.67 -9.18
N GLY A 20 9.18 0.24 -8.34
CA GLY A 20 8.92 -0.16 -6.95
C GLY A 20 8.42 0.98 -6.06
N GLY A 21 9.02 2.18 -6.16
CA GLY A 21 8.56 3.36 -5.41
C GLY A 21 7.22 3.89 -5.88
N ALA A 22 6.98 3.90 -7.19
CA ALA A 22 5.68 4.27 -7.74
C ALA A 22 4.57 3.31 -7.26
N ALA A 23 4.83 2.00 -7.26
CA ALA A 23 3.91 1.00 -6.72
C ALA A 23 3.65 1.21 -5.22
N ARG A 24 4.70 1.43 -4.42
CA ARG A 24 4.59 1.71 -2.98
C ARG A 24 3.78 2.98 -2.70
N LYS A 25 4.02 4.06 -3.45
CA LYS A 25 3.24 5.31 -3.37
C LYS A 25 1.76 5.06 -3.66
N ARG A 26 1.43 4.25 -4.66
CA ARG A 26 0.04 3.86 -4.97
C ARG A 26 -0.60 3.07 -3.82
N GLN A 27 0.12 2.11 -3.22
CA GLN A 27 -0.36 1.35 -2.08
C GLN A 27 -0.67 2.25 -0.88
N LEU A 28 0.24 3.16 -0.54
CA LEU A 28 0.04 4.13 0.55
C LEU A 28 -1.15 5.06 0.27
N LYS A 29 -1.33 5.52 -0.97
CA LYS A 29 -2.49 6.32 -1.37
C LYS A 29 -3.80 5.55 -1.19
N LYS A 30 -3.84 4.27 -1.59
CA LYS A 30 -5.01 3.39 -1.40
C LYS A 30 -5.34 3.21 0.08
N GLN A 31 -4.35 2.92 0.92
CA GLN A 31 -4.53 2.78 2.37
C GLN A 31 -5.10 4.07 2.99
N ARG A 32 -4.51 5.23 2.66
CA ARG A 32 -5.00 6.54 3.16
C ARG A 32 -6.43 6.83 2.70
N GLN A 33 -6.78 6.51 1.44
CA GLN A 33 -8.14 6.69 0.93
C GLN A 33 -9.14 5.80 1.66
N MET A 34 -8.80 4.53 1.91
CA MET A 34 -9.65 3.63 2.70
C MET A 34 -9.84 4.13 4.12
N LEU A 35 -8.78 4.64 4.77
CA LEU A 35 -8.88 5.21 6.10
C LEU A 35 -9.84 6.42 6.12
N ARG A 36 -9.72 7.33 5.15
CA ARG A 36 -10.63 8.48 5.02
C ARG A 36 -12.09 8.04 4.84
N GLN A 37 -12.33 7.00 4.04
CA GLN A 37 -13.69 6.46 3.85
C GLN A 37 -14.22 5.85 5.16
N LYS A 38 -13.43 5.06 5.88
CA LYS A 38 -13.82 4.48 7.17
C LYS A 38 -14.15 5.55 8.21
N LEU A 39 -13.31 6.58 8.33
CA LEU A 39 -13.55 7.70 9.24
C LEU A 39 -14.79 8.51 8.86
N LYS A 40 -15.03 8.71 7.56
CA LYS A 40 -16.24 9.40 7.10
C LYS A 40 -17.49 8.55 7.35
N GLN A 41 -17.44 7.24 7.11
CA GLN A 41 -18.54 6.30 7.35
C GLN A 41 -18.88 6.18 8.83
N ALA A 42 -17.88 6.18 9.73
CA ALA A 42 -18.12 6.16 11.17
C ALA A 42 -18.94 7.38 11.66
N ASN A 43 -18.90 8.49 10.93
CA ASN A 43 -19.63 9.71 11.24
C ASN A 43 -20.92 9.89 10.42
N GLN A 44 -21.33 8.89 9.63
CA GLN A 44 -22.53 8.95 8.79
C GLN A 44 -23.53 7.87 9.25
N PRO A 45 -24.77 8.22 9.61
CA PRO A 45 -25.78 7.22 9.92
C PRO A 45 -26.17 6.47 8.64
N ASN A 46 -25.91 5.16 8.63
CA ASN A 46 -26.41 4.15 7.70
C ASN A 46 -26.32 4.49 6.19
N ASN A 47 -25.20 4.14 5.56
CA ASN A 47 -25.16 3.81 4.13
C ASN A 47 -24.08 2.75 3.88
N ASN A 48 -24.33 1.53 4.36
CA ASN A 48 -23.48 0.36 4.15
C ASN A 48 -23.51 -0.07 2.67
N LYS A 49 -22.68 0.57 1.85
CA LYS A 49 -22.24 -0.01 0.57
C LYS A 49 -20.83 -0.54 0.77
N TYR A 50 -20.76 -1.82 1.15
CA TYR A 50 -19.51 -2.57 1.24
C TYR A 50 -18.83 -2.53 -0.13
N PHE A 51 -17.72 -1.79 -0.23
CA PHE A 51 -16.81 -1.93 -1.35
C PHE A 51 -16.04 -3.24 -1.18
N GLN A 52 -16.64 -4.35 -1.62
CA GLN A 52 -15.93 -5.61 -1.81
C GLN A 52 -14.98 -5.45 -3.00
N GLY A 53 -13.80 -4.88 -2.74
CA GLY A 53 -12.66 -5.07 -3.60
C GLY A 53 -12.23 -6.52 -3.46
N GLU A 54 -12.65 -7.35 -4.40
CA GLU A 54 -12.28 -8.76 -4.51
C GLU A 54 -10.76 -8.94 -4.46
N ASP A 55 -10.25 -9.28 -3.28
CA ASP A 55 -8.93 -9.90 -3.10
C ASP A 55 -9.02 -11.40 -3.46
N LYS A 56 -9.77 -11.77 -4.52
CA LYS A 56 -9.93 -13.15 -5.04
C LYS A 56 -8.74 -13.61 -5.88
N LYS A 57 -7.54 -13.07 -5.68
CA LYS A 57 -6.32 -13.46 -6.41
C LYS A 57 -5.16 -13.90 -5.52
N SER A 58 -5.31 -13.87 -4.19
CA SER A 58 -4.30 -14.40 -3.27
C SER A 58 -4.45 -15.90 -2.96
N SER A 59 -5.52 -16.55 -3.43
CA SER A 59 -5.76 -17.99 -3.25
C SER A 59 -5.41 -18.85 -4.48
N LEU A 60 -4.72 -18.29 -5.47
CA LEU A 60 -4.41 -18.98 -6.73
C LEU A 60 -2.91 -19.14 -7.00
N PHE A 61 -2.07 -19.24 -5.97
CA PHE A 61 -0.67 -19.66 -6.12
C PHE A 61 -0.23 -20.41 -4.86
N PHE A 62 -0.54 -21.72 -4.83
CA PHE A 62 0.33 -22.74 -4.24
C PHE A 62 1.34 -23.17 -5.31
#